data_AF-A0A5K4FF34-F1
#
_entry.id   AF-A0A5K4FF34-F1
#
_cell.length_a   1.000
_cell.length_b   1.000
_cell.length_c   1.000
_cell.angle_alpha   90.00
_cell.angle_beta   90.00
_cell.angle_gamma   90.00
#
_symmetry.space_group_name_H-M   'P 1'
#
loop_
_entity.id
_entity.type
_entity.pdbx_description
1 polymer ?
#
loop_
_entity_poly.entity_id
_entity_poly.type
_entity_poly.pdbx_seq_one_letter_code
_entity_poly.pdbx_strand_id
1 'polypeptide(L)'
;MTWIYFDQHQFYSECIKHYENLSIDDVKEKWIGRTIEHSFELRDKSITSHIVRVIGTTESGKPPKFRIVRQSQPYGTLSGEAGLLFIAYAANINNFNFMLDRMTGDTEDREMDDVMRFSHCVTGNYWYFPSESEFNDLVKVDRLEP
;
A
#
# COMPACT_ATOMS: atom_id res chain seq x y z
N MET A 1 -6.19 -16.12 -12.64
CA MET A 1 -7.24 -15.30 -12.00
C MET A 1 -6.55 -14.27 -11.13
N THR A 2 -6.74 -12.97 -11.38
CA THR A 2 -5.98 -11.91 -10.72
C THR A 2 -6.91 -10.78 -10.29
N TRP A 3 -6.85 -10.41 -9.01
CA TRP A 3 -7.51 -9.25 -8.43
C TRP A 3 -6.55 -8.08 -8.41
N ILE A 4 -7.05 -6.89 -8.74
CA ILE A 4 -6.32 -5.64 -8.68
C ILE A 4 -6.95 -4.77 -7.60
N TYR A 5 -6.11 -4.23 -6.73
CA TYR A 5 -6.48 -3.10 -5.90
C TYR A 5 -5.72 -1.87 -6.38
N PHE A 6 -6.44 -0.78 -6.55
CA PHE A 6 -5.92 0.49 -7.01
C PHE A 6 -6.38 1.59 -6.08
N ASP A 7 -5.44 2.36 -5.57
CA ASP A 7 -5.70 3.59 -4.85
C ASP A 7 -4.65 4.67 -5.16
N GLN A 8 -5.07 5.90 -4.96
CA GLN A 8 -4.20 7.06 -5.07
C GLN A 8 -3.98 7.61 -3.66
N HIS A 9 -2.72 7.65 -3.26
CA HIS A 9 -2.30 8.34 -2.04
C HIS A 9 -1.77 9.72 -2.40
N GLN A 10 -2.24 10.74 -1.69
CA GLN A 10 -1.64 12.08 -1.72
C GLN A 10 -0.78 12.24 -0.46
N PHE A 11 0.41 12.81 -0.62
CA PHE A 11 1.28 13.15 0.51
C PHE A 11 0.99 14.57 0.98
N TYR A 12 0.93 14.78 2.29
CA TYR A 12 0.71 16.10 2.87
C TYR A 12 1.95 16.98 2.68
N SER A 13 1.83 18.06 1.89
CA SER A 13 2.91 19.03 1.65
C SER A 13 3.39 19.72 2.93
N GLU A 14 2.49 19.92 3.90
CA GLU A 14 2.80 20.54 5.19
C GLU A 14 3.51 19.58 6.15
N CYS A 15 3.16 18.29 6.17
CA CYS A 15 3.95 17.30 6.92
C CYS A 15 5.37 17.17 6.37
N ILE A 16 5.54 17.18 5.04
CA ILE A 16 6.88 17.13 4.44
C ILE A 16 7.77 18.28 4.94
N LYS A 17 7.20 19.49 5.09
CA LYS A 17 7.89 20.69 5.58
C LYS A 17 8.05 20.75 7.10
N HIS A 18 7.06 20.27 7.86
CA HIS A 18 7.04 20.36 9.33
C HIS A 18 8.14 19.52 9.99
N TYR A 19 8.58 18.45 9.35
CA TYR A 19 9.59 17.56 9.92
C TYR A 19 11.04 17.92 9.56
N GLU A 20 11.32 18.99 8.80
CA GLU A 20 12.67 19.39 8.32
C GLU A 20 13.79 19.50 9.39
N ASN A 21 13.46 19.57 10.69
CA ASN A 21 14.39 19.88 11.78
C ASN A 21 14.69 18.74 12.80
N LEU A 22 14.17 17.53 12.61
CA LEU A 22 14.63 16.32 13.32
C LEU A 22 15.65 15.56 12.45
N SER A 23 16.33 14.51 12.95
CA SER A 23 16.88 13.49 12.03
C SER A 23 15.68 12.76 11.41
N ILE A 24 15.05 13.43 10.44
CA ILE A 24 13.85 13.03 9.72
C ILE A 24 13.87 11.56 9.35
N ASP A 25 15.06 11.12 8.97
CA ASP A 25 15.29 9.80 8.47
C ASP A 25 15.03 8.77 9.57
N ASP A 26 15.55 8.93 10.79
CA ASP A 26 15.29 7.98 11.88
C ASP A 26 13.79 7.82 12.21
N VAL A 27 13.02 8.92 12.14
CA VAL A 27 11.58 8.90 12.40
C VAL A 27 10.84 8.22 11.24
N LYS A 28 11.15 8.60 10.00
CA LYS A 28 10.55 8.00 8.80
C LYS A 28 10.90 6.51 8.68
N GLU A 29 12.14 6.14 8.98
CA GLU A 29 12.60 4.76 9.01
C GLU A 29 11.82 3.94 10.02
N LYS A 30 11.49 4.50 11.19
CA LYS A 30 10.61 3.85 12.18
C LYS A 30 9.18 3.71 11.70
N TRP A 31 8.62 4.72 11.05
CA TRP A 31 7.26 4.65 10.47
C TRP A 31 7.16 3.63 9.35
N ILE A 32 8.19 3.53 8.50
CA ILE A 32 8.23 2.55 7.41
C ILE A 32 8.62 1.15 7.91
N GLY A 33 9.56 1.06 8.85
CA GLY A 33 10.20 -0.17 9.31
C GLY A 33 11.43 -0.60 8.50
N ARG A 34 12.02 0.31 7.70
CA ARG A 34 13.24 0.06 6.89
C ARG A 34 14.14 1.28 6.85
N THR A 35 15.43 1.07 6.63
CA THR A 35 16.38 2.17 6.40
C THR A 35 16.10 2.89 5.09
N ILE A 36 16.30 4.21 5.04
CA ILE A 36 16.03 5.03 3.85
C ILE A 36 17.10 4.79 2.78
N GLU A 37 18.37 4.80 3.16
CA GLU A 37 19.48 4.75 2.20
C GLU A 37 19.56 3.40 1.47
N HIS A 38 19.32 2.31 2.19
CA HIS A 38 19.57 0.95 1.68
C HIS A 38 18.34 0.05 1.72
N SER A 39 17.21 0.52 2.26
CA SER A 39 16.01 -0.30 2.42
C SER A 39 16.29 -1.59 3.18
N PHE A 40 17.14 -1.58 4.22
CA PHE A 40 17.30 -2.74 5.09
C PHE A 40 16.16 -2.78 6.11
N GLU A 41 15.63 -3.97 6.36
CA GLU A 41 14.58 -4.12 7.37
C GLU A 41 15.15 -3.83 8.77
N LEU A 42 14.44 -3.02 9.55
CA LEU A 42 14.83 -2.73 10.92
C LEU A 42 14.61 -3.97 11.82
N ARG A 43 15.55 -4.19 12.75
CA ARG A 43 15.43 -5.25 13.75
C ARG A 43 14.34 -4.95 14.77
N ASP A 44 14.32 -3.72 15.26
CA ASP A 44 13.32 -3.22 16.19
C ASP A 44 12.33 -2.35 15.43
N LYS A 45 11.08 -2.81 15.34
CA LYS A 45 10.00 -2.18 14.56
C LYS A 45 8.79 -1.96 15.46
N SER A 46 8.21 -0.76 15.38
CA SER A 46 6.92 -0.47 16.02
C SER A 46 5.80 -1.35 15.44
N ILE A 47 4.80 -1.67 16.27
CA ILE A 47 3.58 -2.36 15.85
C ILE A 47 2.77 -1.57 14.80
N THR A 48 2.94 -0.25 14.79
CA THR A 48 2.32 0.71 13.87
C THR A 48 3.12 0.92 12.57
N SER A 49 4.35 0.41 12.48
CA SER A 49 5.17 0.61 11.29
C SER A 49 4.58 -0.10 10.06
N HIS A 50 4.72 0.52 8.89
CA HIS A 50 4.11 0.05 7.64
C HIS A 50 4.44 -1.42 7.34
N ILE A 51 5.73 -1.78 7.44
CA ILE A 51 6.18 -3.17 7.24
C ILE A 51 5.48 -4.13 8.20
N VAL A 52 5.31 -3.78 9.47
CA VAL A 52 4.63 -4.64 10.44
C VAL A 52 3.13 -4.74 10.15
N ARG A 53 2.49 -3.65 9.73
CA ARG A 53 1.07 -3.68 9.34
C ARG A 53 0.84 -4.62 8.16
N VAL A 54 1.66 -4.56 7.12
CA VAL A 54 1.49 -5.40 5.90
C VAL A 54 2.01 -6.83 6.01
N ILE A 55 3.04 -7.09 6.84
CA ILE A 55 3.56 -8.46 7.07
C ILE A 55 2.73 -9.20 8.13
N GLY A 56 2.28 -8.49 9.17
CA GLY A 56 1.53 -9.05 10.31
C GLY A 56 2.38 -9.47 11.50
N THR A 57 3.66 -9.09 11.57
CA THR A 57 4.54 -9.42 12.70
C THR A 57 5.67 -8.41 12.85
N THR A 58 6.13 -8.20 14.08
CA THR A 58 7.29 -7.37 14.42
C THR A 58 8.62 -8.11 14.23
N GLU A 59 8.60 -9.45 14.22
CA GLU A 59 9.80 -10.28 14.12
C GLU A 59 10.45 -10.15 12.74
N SER A 60 11.75 -9.85 12.73
CA SER A 60 12.50 -9.63 11.50
C SER A 60 12.75 -10.93 10.72
N GLY A 61 12.67 -10.88 9.40
CA GLY A 61 12.93 -12.02 8.51
C GLY A 61 11.79 -13.04 8.43
N LYS A 62 10.67 -12.84 9.13
CA LYS A 62 9.48 -13.68 8.93
C LYS A 62 8.84 -13.41 7.56
N PRO A 63 8.41 -14.46 6.82
CA PRO A 63 7.70 -14.26 5.58
C PRO A 63 6.34 -13.58 5.84
N PRO A 64 5.88 -12.70 4.94
CA PRO A 64 4.56 -12.10 5.06
C PRO A 64 3.47 -13.17 4.98
N LYS A 65 2.40 -12.98 5.76
CA LYS A 65 1.23 -13.85 5.73
C LYS A 65 0.61 -13.94 4.33
N PHE A 66 0.55 -12.80 3.64
CA PHE A 66 0.07 -12.71 2.26
C PHE A 66 1.07 -11.95 1.39
N ARG A 67 1.15 -12.32 0.11
CA ARG A 67 1.99 -11.64 -0.88
C ARG A 67 1.12 -11.01 -1.95
N ILE A 68 1.55 -9.84 -2.40
CA ILE A 68 0.97 -9.09 -3.51
C ILE A 68 2.10 -8.66 -4.43
N VAL A 69 1.78 -8.46 -5.71
CA VAL A 69 2.72 -7.83 -6.67
C VAL A 69 2.33 -6.38 -6.80
N ARG A 70 3.23 -5.46 -6.43
CA ARG A 70 2.98 -4.02 -6.52
C ARG A 70 3.60 -3.46 -7.79
N GLN A 71 2.88 -2.57 -8.46
CA GLN A 71 3.40 -1.76 -9.56
C GLN A 71 3.17 -0.26 -9.29
N SER A 72 3.23 0.13 -8.02
CA SER A 72 3.04 1.52 -7.60
C SER A 72 4.04 2.46 -8.28
N GLN A 73 3.60 3.68 -8.59
CA GLN A 73 4.42 4.72 -9.22
C GLN A 73 4.23 6.07 -8.50
N PRO A 74 5.28 6.89 -8.34
CA PRO A 74 5.10 8.26 -7.88
C PRO A 74 4.33 9.08 -8.93
N TYR A 75 3.52 10.03 -8.49
CA TYR A 75 2.91 11.04 -9.36
C TYR A 75 3.00 12.42 -8.71
N GLY A 76 2.83 13.46 -9.53
CA GLY A 76 2.63 14.81 -9.02
C GLY A 76 3.09 15.90 -9.97
N THR A 77 2.95 17.13 -9.52
CA THR A 77 3.45 18.33 -10.21
C THR A 77 4.30 19.17 -9.25
N LEU A 78 5.15 20.04 -9.78
CA LEU A 78 6.05 20.88 -8.96
C LEU A 78 5.30 21.86 -8.05
N SER A 79 4.12 22.33 -8.45
CA SER A 79 3.35 23.35 -7.74
C SER A 79 2.04 22.83 -7.13
N GLY A 80 1.73 21.55 -7.35
CA GLY A 80 0.48 20.94 -6.93
C GLY A 80 0.70 19.69 -6.09
N GLU A 81 -0.24 18.76 -6.20
CA GLU A 81 -0.22 17.53 -5.43
C GLU A 81 0.91 16.60 -5.90
N ALA A 82 1.44 15.84 -4.95
CA ALA A 82 2.38 14.76 -5.19
C ALA A 82 2.05 13.60 -4.26
N GLY A 83 2.35 12.39 -4.72
CA GLY A 83 1.90 11.20 -4.03
C GLY A 83 2.38 9.90 -4.64
N LEU A 84 1.70 8.83 -4.26
CA LEU A 84 1.91 7.49 -4.78
C LEU A 84 0.62 6.98 -5.41
N LEU A 85 0.69 6.62 -6.69
CA LEU A 85 -0.30 5.80 -7.33
C LEU A 85 -0.02 4.36 -6.90
N PHE A 86 -0.81 3.81 -6.00
CA PHE A 86 -0.63 2.44 -5.57
C PHE A 86 -1.54 1.52 -6.37
N ILE A 87 -0.90 0.54 -7.01
CA ILE A 87 -1.58 -0.53 -7.72
C ILE A 87 -0.93 -1.84 -7.32
N ALA A 88 -1.76 -2.83 -7.02
CA ALA A 88 -1.29 -4.13 -6.62
C ALA A 88 -2.19 -5.25 -7.15
N TYR A 89 -1.56 -6.41 -7.38
CA TYR A 89 -2.16 -7.61 -7.91
C TYR A 89 -2.07 -8.73 -6.89
N ALA A 90 -3.14 -9.51 -6.74
CA ALA A 90 -3.20 -10.68 -5.87
C ALA A 90 -4.04 -11.79 -6.50
N ALA A 91 -3.72 -13.04 -6.16
CA ALA A 91 -4.55 -14.18 -6.57
C ALA A 91 -5.89 -14.22 -5.81
N ASN A 92 -5.99 -13.55 -4.65
CA ASN A 92 -7.18 -13.53 -3.82
C ASN A 92 -7.34 -12.14 -3.17
N ILE A 93 -8.57 -11.62 -3.14
CA ILE A 93 -8.92 -10.33 -2.53
C ILE A 93 -8.61 -10.28 -1.03
N ASN A 94 -8.63 -11.42 -0.32
CA ASN A 94 -8.31 -11.51 1.10
C ASN A 94 -6.90 -11.02 1.43
N ASN A 95 -5.97 -11.04 0.47
CA ASN A 95 -4.63 -10.49 0.64
C ASN A 95 -4.69 -8.97 0.88
N PHE A 96 -5.58 -8.27 0.17
CA PHE A 96 -5.77 -6.83 0.33
C PHE A 96 -6.53 -6.51 1.61
N ASN A 97 -7.64 -7.22 1.89
CA ASN A 97 -8.42 -7.02 3.11
C ASN A 97 -7.52 -7.14 4.35
N PHE A 98 -6.70 -8.20 4.45
CA PHE A 98 -5.78 -8.35 5.57
C PHE A 98 -4.82 -7.16 5.74
N MET A 99 -4.27 -6.65 4.65
CA MET A 99 -3.33 -5.52 4.71
C MET A 99 -4.07 -4.22 5.05
N LEU A 100 -5.19 -3.95 4.39
CA LEU A 100 -5.97 -2.72 4.57
C LEU A 100 -6.61 -2.63 5.95
N ASP A 101 -7.25 -3.69 6.44
CA ASP A 101 -7.86 -3.73 7.78
C ASP A 101 -6.81 -3.43 8.85
N ARG A 102 -5.60 -3.99 8.70
CA ARG A 102 -4.48 -3.66 9.59
C ARG A 102 -4.03 -2.21 9.41
N MET A 103 -3.93 -1.72 8.19
CA MET A 103 -3.44 -0.36 7.95
C MET A 103 -4.40 0.72 8.49
N THR A 104 -5.70 0.47 8.45
CA THR A 104 -6.75 1.40 8.91
C THR A 104 -7.14 1.21 10.37
N GLY A 105 -6.57 0.22 11.06
CA GLY A 105 -6.90 -0.08 12.45
C GLY A 105 -8.25 -0.79 12.63
N ASP A 106 -8.80 -1.39 11.57
CA ASP A 106 -9.97 -2.26 11.63
C ASP A 106 -9.59 -3.69 12.07
N THR A 107 -8.75 -3.76 13.10
CA THR A 107 -8.32 -4.99 13.76
C THR A 107 -8.45 -4.86 15.28
N GLU A 108 -8.36 -5.98 16.00
CA GLU A 108 -8.52 -6.00 17.46
C GLU A 108 -7.53 -5.07 18.20
N ASP A 109 -6.33 -4.89 17.66
CA ASP A 109 -5.30 -4.01 18.22
C ASP A 109 -5.63 -2.52 18.07
N ARG A 110 -6.53 -2.15 17.15
CA ARG A 110 -6.91 -0.76 16.81
C ARG A 110 -5.74 0.14 16.40
N GLU A 111 -4.60 -0.46 16.07
CA GLU A 111 -3.40 0.28 15.68
C GLU A 111 -3.46 0.63 14.20
N MET A 112 -3.24 1.91 13.89
CA MET A 112 -3.18 2.41 12.50
C MET A 112 -1.75 2.40 11.97
N ASP A 113 -1.62 2.36 10.64
CA ASP A 113 -0.33 2.47 9.97
C ASP A 113 0.24 3.89 10.08
N ASP A 114 1.48 4.01 10.53
CA ASP A 114 2.18 5.27 10.60
C ASP A 114 2.41 5.92 9.22
N VAL A 115 2.33 5.17 8.11
CA VAL A 115 2.36 5.72 6.75
C VAL A 115 1.21 6.73 6.51
N MET A 116 0.10 6.58 7.23
CA MET A 116 -1.07 7.48 7.13
C MET A 116 -0.85 8.80 7.87
N ARG A 117 0.26 8.96 8.61
CA ARG A 117 0.63 10.25 9.22
C ARG A 117 1.04 11.29 8.19
N PHE A 118 1.56 10.86 7.05
CA PHE A 118 2.06 11.74 5.99
C PHE A 118 1.44 11.45 4.63
N SER A 119 0.51 10.50 4.55
CA SER A 119 -0.25 10.19 3.34
C SER A 119 -1.74 10.05 3.66
N HIS A 120 -2.59 10.33 2.68
CA HIS A 120 -4.00 9.99 2.75
C HIS A 120 -4.48 9.43 1.41
N CYS A 121 -5.36 8.45 1.50
CA CYS A 121 -5.99 7.82 0.34
C CYS A 121 -7.10 8.75 -0.19
N VAL A 122 -7.03 9.15 -1.46
CA VAL A 122 -8.04 10.01 -2.10
C VAL A 122 -8.98 9.27 -3.03
N THR A 123 -8.58 8.10 -3.51
CA THR A 123 -9.42 7.20 -4.31
C THR A 123 -9.11 5.76 -3.94
N GLY A 124 -10.08 4.85 -4.05
CA GLY A 124 -9.85 3.42 -3.81
C GLY A 124 -10.86 2.58 -4.59
N ASN A 125 -10.37 1.57 -5.32
CA ASN A 125 -11.18 0.72 -6.18
C ASN A 125 -10.62 -0.72 -6.24
N TYR A 126 -11.52 -1.69 -6.38
CA TYR A 126 -11.19 -3.07 -6.69
C TYR A 126 -11.57 -3.41 -8.12
N TRP A 127 -10.70 -4.16 -8.80
CA TRP A 127 -10.96 -4.67 -10.14
C TRP A 127 -10.65 -6.16 -10.22
N TYR A 128 -11.40 -6.85 -11.06
CA TYR A 128 -11.05 -8.19 -11.50
C TYR A 128 -10.37 -8.11 -12.86
N PHE A 129 -9.19 -8.72 -12.98
CA PHE A 129 -8.51 -8.84 -14.26
C PHE A 129 -8.61 -10.30 -14.75
N PRO A 130 -9.49 -10.56 -15.73
CA PRO A 130 -9.67 -11.91 -16.27
C PRO A 130 -8.39 -12.42 -16.94
N SER A 131 -8.28 -13.74 -17.06
CA SER A 131 -7.33 -14.32 -18.01
C SER A 131 -7.69 -13.92 -19.43
N GLU A 132 -6.72 -14.01 -20.36
CA GLU A 132 -6.96 -13.72 -21.77
C GLU A 132 -8.12 -14.55 -22.34
N SER A 133 -8.22 -15.83 -21.99
CA SER A 133 -9.33 -16.70 -22.40
C SER A 133 -10.67 -16.21 -21.88
N GLU A 134 -10.77 -15.88 -20.58
CA GLU A 134 -12.00 -15.36 -19.99
C GLU A 134 -12.40 -14.02 -20.61
N PHE A 135 -11.43 -13.12 -20.83
CA PHE A 135 -11.67 -11.84 -21.47
C PHE A 135 -12.23 -12.02 -22.89
N ASN A 136 -11.63 -12.91 -23.67
CA ASN A 136 -12.09 -13.21 -25.03
C ASN A 136 -13.52 -13.77 -25.04
N ASP A 137 -13.92 -14.51 -24.02
CA ASP A 137 -15.28 -15.03 -23.91
C ASP A 137 -16.27 -13.94 -23.48
N LEU A 138 -15.90 -13.06 -22.53
CA LEU A 138 -16.72 -11.90 -22.14
C LEU A 138 -17.02 -10.98 -23.33
N VAL A 139 -15.99 -10.67 -24.12
CA VAL A 139 -16.12 -9.76 -25.29
C VAL A 139 -16.94 -10.38 -26.43
N LYS A 140 -17.06 -11.71 -26.50
CA LYS A 140 -17.95 -12.37 -27.48
C LYS A 140 -19.41 -12.27 -27.06
N VAL A 141 -19.70 -12.44 -25.76
CA VAL A 141 -21.07 -12.34 -25.22
C VAL A 141 -21.66 -10.97 -25.54
N ASP A 142 -20.90 -9.89 -25.34
CA ASP A 142 -21.35 -8.52 -25.64
C ASP A 142 -21.62 -8.24 -27.13
N ARG A 143 -21.11 -9.07 -28.05
CA ARG A 143 -21.35 -8.92 -29.51
C ARG A 143 -22.53 -9.76 -30.02
N LEU A 144 -23.13 -10.58 -29.16
CA LEU A 144 -24.24 -11.46 -29.51
C LEU A 144 -25.60 -10.91 -29.07
N GLU A 145 -25.64 -9.76 -28.41
CA GLU A 145 -26.86 -8.96 -28.17
C GLU A 145 -26.97 -7.86 -29.25
N PRO A 146 -28.13 -7.70 -29.92
CA PRO A 146 -28.41 -6.58 -30.83
C PRO A 146 -28.69 -5.25 -30.12
#